data_AF-A0A7C5I034-F1
#
_entry.id   AF-A0A7C5I034-F1
#
_cell.length_a   1.000
_cell.length_b   1.000
_cell.length_c   1.000
_cell.angle_alpha   90.00
_cell.angle_beta   90.00
_cell.angle_gamma   90.00
#
_symmetry.space_group_name_H-M   'P 1'
#
loop_
_entity.id
_entity.type
_entity.pdbx_description
1 polymer ?
#
loop_
_entity_poly.entity_id
_entity_poly.type
_entity_poly.pdbx_seq_one_letter_code
_entity_poly.pdbx_strand_id
1 'polypeptide(L)'
;MRTGIATVPLDYGKCPRWLFERMKRLGRGIFFAIREEFGPDEIIKRISDPVWFQSLGCVMGFDWNSSGLTTTTLGALKAGIFDAQDELGVY
;
A
#
# COMPACT_ATOMS: atom_id res chain seq x y z
N MET A 1 -28.87 3.99 -14.06
CA MET A 1 -28.44 5.39 -13.86
C MET A 1 -26.93 5.42 -13.97
N ARG A 2 -26.33 6.30 -14.78
CA ARG A 2 -24.85 6.46 -14.84
C ARG A 2 -24.45 7.50 -13.80
N THR A 3 -23.65 7.12 -12.80
CA THR A 3 -23.27 7.98 -11.67
C THR A 3 -21.98 8.79 -11.90
N GLY A 4 -21.22 8.49 -12.96
CA GLY A 4 -20.00 9.22 -13.31
C GLY A 4 -19.19 8.56 -14.42
N ILE A 5 -17.99 9.10 -14.65
CA ILE A 5 -16.96 8.55 -15.55
C ILE A 5 -15.64 8.55 -14.78
N ALA A 6 -15.03 7.37 -14.63
CA ALA A 6 -13.68 7.23 -14.09
C ALA A 6 -12.70 7.06 -15.25
N THR A 7 -11.74 7.98 -15.37
CA THR A 7 -10.65 7.88 -16.35
C THR A 7 -9.45 7.25 -15.68
N VAL A 8 -9.11 6.03 -16.10
CA VAL A 8 -7.97 5.27 -15.59
C VAL A 8 -6.92 5.22 -16.70
N PRO A 9 -5.96 6.16 -16.73
CA PRO A 9 -4.92 6.15 -17.74
C PRO A 9 -4.02 4.94 -17.56
N LEU A 10 -3.45 4.47 -18.67
CA LEU A 10 -2.37 3.48 -18.60
C LEU A 10 -1.05 4.23 -18.38
N ASP A 11 -0.52 4.12 -17.17
CA ASP A 11 0.77 4.70 -16.85
C ASP A 11 1.91 3.77 -17.28
N TYR A 12 2.89 4.35 -17.98
CA TYR A 12 4.10 3.65 -18.39
C TYR A 12 5.29 4.13 -17.56
N GLY A 13 6.23 3.23 -17.29
CA GLY A 13 7.45 3.54 -16.56
C GLY A 13 7.49 2.84 -15.20
N LYS A 14 8.27 3.42 -14.28
CA LYS A 14 8.50 2.87 -12.93
C LYS A 14 8.26 3.96 -11.90
N CYS A 15 7.77 3.56 -10.73
CA CYS A 15 7.70 4.45 -9.57
C CYS A 15 9.09 5.08 -9.33
N PRO A 16 9.19 6.42 -9.23
CA PRO A 16 10.45 7.07 -8.95
C PRO A 16 11.07 6.55 -7.67
N ARG A 17 12.38 6.29 -7.68
CA ARG A 17 13.09 5.69 -6.53
C ARG A 17 12.87 6.49 -5.24
N TRP A 18 12.86 7.81 -5.31
CA TRP A 18 12.64 8.66 -4.14
C TRP A 18 11.24 8.49 -3.52
N LEU A 19 10.22 8.24 -4.35
CA LEU A 19 8.85 8.00 -3.89
C LEU A 19 8.79 6.61 -3.28
N PHE A 20 9.30 5.61 -3.99
CA PHE A 20 9.32 4.22 -3.51
C PHE A 20 10.00 4.11 -2.13
N GLU A 21 11.14 4.77 -1.92
CA GLU A 21 11.82 4.79 -0.62
C GLU A 21 10.97 5.42 0.50
N ARG A 22 10.19 6.46 0.20
CA ARG A 22 9.24 7.05 1.16
C ARG A 22 8.05 6.13 1.43
N MET A 23 7.50 5.48 0.39
CA MET A 23 6.43 4.50 0.52
C MET A 23 6.83 3.35 1.45
N LYS A 24 8.05 2.78 1.30
CA LYS A 24 8.55 1.73 2.20
C LYS A 24 8.54 2.18 3.67
N ARG A 25 9.08 3.38 3.94
CA ARG A 25 9.21 3.91 5.30
C ARG A 25 7.85 4.18 5.92
N LEU A 26 6.94 4.81 5.17
CA LEU A 26 5.60 5.11 5.65
C LEU A 26 4.75 3.84 5.83
N GLY A 27 4.75 2.95 4.85
CA GLY A 27 4.03 1.67 4.91
C GLY A 27 4.46 0.80 6.09
N ARG A 28 5.78 0.72 6.36
CA ARG A 28 6.31 0.07 7.56
C ARG A 28 5.72 0.69 8.84
N GLY A 29 5.81 2.02 8.98
CA GLY A 29 5.28 2.71 10.16
C GLY A 29 3.78 2.49 10.37
N ILE A 30 3.00 2.49 9.28
CA ILE A 30 1.57 2.18 9.33
C ILE A 30 1.34 0.75 9.82
N PHE A 31 2.06 -0.25 9.29
CA PHE A 31 1.87 -1.65 9.69
C PHE A 31 2.20 -1.88 11.17
N PHE A 32 3.26 -1.24 11.68
CA PHE A 32 3.57 -1.28 13.11
C PHE A 32 2.46 -0.64 13.96
N ALA A 33 1.96 0.53 13.56
CA ALA A 33 0.85 1.17 14.27
C ALA A 33 -0.43 0.30 14.26
N ILE A 34 -0.71 -0.39 13.14
CA ILE A 34 -1.85 -1.33 13.05
C ILE A 34 -1.64 -2.51 14.01
N ARG A 35 -0.44 -3.11 14.00
CA ARG A 35 -0.11 -4.23 14.88
C ARG A 35 -0.22 -3.85 16.35
N GLU A 36 0.34 -2.70 16.74
CA GLU A 36 0.35 -2.24 18.14
C GLU A 36 -1.07 -1.99 18.68
N GLU A 37 -1.95 -1.44 17.86
CA GLU A 37 -3.31 -1.07 18.26
C GLU A 37 -4.31 -2.24 18.13
N PHE A 38 -4.16 -3.10 17.11
CA PHE A 38 -5.19 -4.07 16.73
C PHE A 38 -4.69 -5.52 16.62
N GLY A 39 -3.39 -5.76 16.73
CA GLY A 39 -2.78 -7.08 16.52
C GLY A 39 -2.44 -7.41 15.06
N PRO A 40 -1.72 -8.52 14.83
CA PRO A 40 -1.18 -8.89 13.52
C PRO A 40 -2.26 -9.24 12.48
N ASP A 41 -3.34 -9.92 12.90
CA ASP A 41 -4.41 -10.38 12.00
C ASP A 41 -5.14 -9.23 11.29
N GLU A 42 -5.21 -8.07 11.95
CA GLU A 42 -5.87 -6.88 11.40
C GLU A 42 -5.12 -6.33 10.18
N ILE A 43 -3.80 -6.53 10.07
CA ILE A 43 -3.02 -6.14 8.89
C ILE A 43 -3.56 -6.86 7.65
N ILE A 44 -3.68 -8.19 7.73
CA ILE A 44 -4.17 -9.01 6.61
C ILE A 44 -5.62 -8.68 6.28
N LYS A 45 -6.46 -8.52 7.30
CA LYS A 45 -7.86 -8.13 7.12
C LYS A 45 -8.00 -6.80 6.36
N ARG A 46 -7.19 -5.79 6.71
CA ARG A 46 -7.22 -4.47 6.07
C ARG A 46 -6.68 -4.48 4.65
N ILE A 47 -5.56 -5.15 4.41
CA ILE A 47 -4.99 -5.30 3.05
C ILE A 47 -5.96 -6.07 2.13
N SER A 48 -6.75 -6.99 2.69
CA SER A 48 -7.74 -7.76 1.93
C SER A 48 -8.96 -6.93 1.52
N ASP A 49 -9.21 -5.80 2.17
CA ASP A 49 -10.26 -4.86 1.74
C ASP A 49 -9.75 -4.00 0.57
N PRO A 50 -10.38 -4.09 -0.62
CA PRO A 50 -9.87 -3.41 -1.81
C PRO A 50 -9.94 -1.88 -1.70
N VAL A 51 -10.92 -1.33 -0.97
CA VAL A 51 -11.07 0.12 -0.81
C VAL A 51 -10.03 0.64 0.16
N TRP A 52 -9.80 -0.09 1.25
CA TRP A 52 -8.75 0.24 2.21
C TRP A 52 -7.35 0.14 1.58
N PHE A 53 -7.08 -0.93 0.84
CA PHE A 53 -5.81 -1.10 0.14
C PHE A 53 -5.55 0.00 -0.90
N GLN A 54 -6.57 0.35 -1.70
CA GLN A 54 -6.46 1.48 -2.64
C GLN A 54 -6.15 2.78 -1.88
N SER A 55 -6.84 3.02 -0.77
CA SER A 55 -6.64 4.21 0.07
C SER A 55 -5.24 4.24 0.68
N LEU A 56 -4.70 3.09 1.09
CA LEU A 56 -3.32 2.97 1.58
C LEU A 56 -2.31 3.37 0.49
N GLY A 57 -2.48 2.91 -0.74
CA GLY A 57 -1.64 3.33 -1.88
C GLY A 57 -1.65 4.85 -2.06
N CYS A 58 -2.82 5.47 -1.99
CA CYS A 58 -2.98 6.93 -2.05
C CYS A 58 -2.32 7.65 -0.87
N VAL A 59 -2.49 7.17 0.36
CA VAL A 59 -1.85 7.71 1.57
C VAL A 59 -0.33 7.65 1.46
N MET A 60 0.21 6.61 0.82
CA MET A 60 1.65 6.49 0.56
C MET A 60 2.14 7.39 -0.58
N GLY A 61 1.27 8.21 -1.17
CA GLY A 61 1.61 9.20 -2.19
C GLY A 61 1.56 8.67 -3.62
N PHE A 62 0.91 7.53 -3.85
CA PHE A 62 0.69 6.99 -5.20
C PHE A 62 -0.67 7.47 -5.75
N ASP A 63 -0.78 7.63 -7.06
CA ASP A 63 -2.00 8.17 -7.66
C ASP A 63 -3.15 7.15 -7.70
N TRP A 64 -4.34 7.60 -7.31
CA TRP A 64 -5.54 6.77 -7.20
C TRP A 64 -6.02 6.17 -8.52
N ASN A 65 -5.72 6.82 -9.64
CA ASN A 65 -6.10 6.40 -10.99
C ASN A 65 -4.99 5.64 -11.71
N SER A 66 -3.88 5.36 -11.04
CA SER A 66 -2.76 4.67 -11.66
C SER A 66 -2.98 3.16 -11.71
N SER A 67 -2.79 2.58 -12.90
CA SER A 67 -2.82 1.12 -13.10
C SER A 67 -1.72 0.40 -12.33
N GLY A 68 -0.64 1.10 -11.96
CA GLY A 68 0.51 0.55 -11.23
C GLY A 68 0.36 0.53 -9.71
N LEU A 69 -0.78 0.99 -9.16
CA LEU A 69 -0.94 1.19 -7.72
C LEU A 69 -0.76 -0.10 -6.94
N THR A 70 -1.44 -1.17 -7.34
CA THR A 70 -1.37 -2.46 -6.63
C THR A 70 0.05 -3.01 -6.62
N THR A 71 0.68 -3.06 -7.78
CA THR A 71 2.04 -3.59 -7.94
C THR A 71 3.06 -2.77 -7.15
N THR A 72 2.98 -1.44 -7.21
CA THR A 72 3.94 -0.56 -6.54
C THR A 72 3.74 -0.57 -5.02
N THR A 73 2.50 -0.50 -4.57
CA THR A 73 2.11 -0.54 -3.14
C THR A 73 2.59 -1.84 -2.50
N LEU A 74 2.26 -3.00 -3.09
CA LEU A 74 2.71 -4.30 -2.56
C LEU A 74 4.24 -4.43 -2.60
N GLY A 75 4.88 -3.96 -3.67
CA GLY A 75 6.35 -3.96 -3.78
C GLY A 75 7.01 -3.13 -2.67
N ALA A 76 6.49 -1.94 -2.39
CA ALA A 76 6.99 -1.06 -1.33
C ALA A 76 6.76 -1.66 0.05
N LEU A 77 5.58 -2.24 0.31
CA LEU A 77 5.27 -2.89 1.58
C LEU A 77 6.18 -4.09 1.82
N LYS A 78 6.27 -5.01 0.86
CA LYS A 78 7.15 -6.18 0.93
C LYS A 78 8.60 -5.77 1.22
N ALA A 79 9.12 -4.78 0.48
CA ALA A 79 10.49 -4.30 0.68
C ALA A 79 10.67 -3.55 2.01
N GLY A 80 9.64 -2.89 2.53
CA GLY A 80 9.68 -2.10 3.76
C GLY A 80 9.56 -2.93 5.04
N ILE A 81 8.94 -4.12 4.96
CA ILE A 81 8.71 -4.99 6.13
C ILE A 81 9.58 -6.26 6.14
N PHE A 82 10.36 -6.52 5.10
CA PHE A 82 11.10 -7.78 4.91
C PHE A 82 11.95 -8.20 6.12
N ASP A 83 12.63 -7.24 6.76
CA ASP A 83 13.48 -7.44 7.95
C ASP A 83 12.72 -7.39 9.28
N ALA A 84 11.39 -7.19 9.26
CA ALA A 84 10.52 -7.11 10.43
C ALA A 84 9.25 -7.96 10.31
N GLN A 85 9.20 -8.87 9.34
CA GLN A 85 8.05 -9.71 9.04
C GLN A 85 7.65 -10.60 10.24
N ASP A 86 8.65 -11.15 10.95
CA ASP A 86 8.45 -11.96 12.16
C ASP A 86 7.90 -11.12 13.31
N GLU A 87 8.36 -9.88 13.43
CA GLU A 87 7.87 -8.97 14.45
C GLU A 87 6.41 -8.60 14.17
N LEU A 88 6.09 -8.26 12.93
CA LEU A 88 4.74 -7.91 12.49
C LEU A 88 3.76 -9.09 12.48
N GLY A 89 4.25 -10.34 12.48
CA GLY A 89 3.42 -11.53 12.36
C GLY A 89 2.83 -11.72 10.96
N VAL A 90 3.52 -11.24 9.92
CA VAL A 90 3.10 -11.29 8.51
C VAL A 90 4.20 -12.01 7.72
N TYR A 91 3.88 -13.11 7.03
CA TYR A 91 4.85 -13.98 6.34
C TYR A 91 4.66 -14.00 4.81
#